data_AF-A0A8S0WIA2-F1
#
_entry.id   AF-A0A8S0WIA2-F1
#
_cell.length_a   1.000
_cell.length_b   1.000
_cell.length_c   1.000
_cell.angle_alpha   90.00
_cell.angle_beta   90.00
_cell.angle_gamma   90.00
#
_symmetry.space_group_name_H-M   'P 1'
#
loop_
_entity.id
_entity.type
_entity.pdbx_description
1 polymer ?
#
loop_
_entity_poly.entity_id
_entity_poly.type
_entity_poly.pdbx_seq_one_letter_code
_entity_poly.pdbx_strand_id
1 'polypeptide(L)'
;MGYLMETAALDELLHLLKPQYRIYGPVKLPGKGRFSDTDLVSYAEIQRSRDIVFDERSFFSPKEILFPVNQTLFYFTESQCREPETDERGLLVFLRACDLEAVKRLDQALLQTGPYPDSYYQEMRAKTKFALLECREEFEGCFCASMGTNESRDYAFSIRPEHGAYLCDVREDLAGLFSRLGKPRDHEPAFVWEHKNPVRLPVHPEAFSDHPLWQEYSERCIACGRCNVVCPTCSCFSLQDIFYDDNPKVGERRRVWASCQIDGFADLAGGHSYRRDKGERMRYKVLHKIHHFKEHFGVNLCVGCGRCDYACPEYISFSRCVNKLAELEDATEAEADANRLSEPAQEVFASNTPAQRIPAPHSVTPSDPAPSMLLPNIPAPSELAIDNFAADNLAPDNFAVDNFAPDDPVRVPPEGSGLRASRGIPRKSDLILTPAEVERDGK
;
A
#
# COMPACT_ATOMS: atom_id res chain seq x y z
N MET A 1 -16.47 22.11 -14.69
CA MET A 1 -17.29 22.41 -15.90
C MET A 1 -17.46 21.12 -16.67
N GLY A 2 -18.69 20.79 -17.06
CA GLY A 2 -18.99 19.53 -17.73
C GLY A 2 -18.83 19.58 -19.26
N TYR A 3 -18.31 18.50 -19.84
CA TYR A 3 -18.14 18.32 -21.28
C TYR A 3 -18.50 16.89 -21.69
N LEU A 4 -19.04 16.74 -22.89
CA LEU A 4 -19.18 15.47 -23.60
C LEU A 4 -18.06 15.37 -24.64
N MET A 5 -17.20 14.37 -24.48
CA MET A 5 -16.06 14.05 -25.33
C MET A 5 -16.37 12.81 -26.15
N GLU A 6 -16.46 12.93 -27.47
CA GLU A 6 -16.50 11.75 -28.34
C GLU A 6 -15.19 10.95 -28.22
N THR A 7 -15.21 9.65 -28.50
CA THR A 7 -14.01 8.79 -28.35
C THR A 7 -12.79 9.35 -29.09
N ALA A 8 -12.98 9.85 -30.33
CA ALA A 8 -11.90 10.45 -31.11
C ALA A 8 -11.36 11.74 -30.47
N ALA A 9 -12.24 12.56 -29.87
CA ALA A 9 -11.84 13.79 -29.19
C ALA A 9 -11.05 13.50 -27.90
N LEU A 10 -11.42 12.46 -27.15
CA LEU A 10 -10.66 12.05 -25.97
C LEU A 10 -9.29 11.47 -26.37
N ASP A 11 -9.24 10.65 -27.44
CA ASP A 11 -7.96 10.15 -27.97
C ASP A 11 -7.05 11.31 -28.44
N GLU A 12 -7.61 12.35 -29.07
CA GLU A 12 -6.89 13.56 -29.46
C GLU A 12 -6.39 14.35 -28.23
N LEU A 13 -7.23 14.50 -27.19
CA LEU A 13 -6.82 15.12 -25.92
C LEU A 13 -5.60 14.39 -25.33
N LEU A 14 -5.66 13.06 -25.23
CA LEU A 14 -4.55 12.26 -24.72
C LEU A 14 -3.30 12.46 -25.58
N HIS A 15 -3.42 12.49 -26.91
CA HIS A 15 -2.30 12.72 -27.81
C HIS A 15 -1.64 14.09 -27.59
N LEU A 16 -2.42 15.14 -27.38
CA LEU A 16 -1.94 16.50 -27.11
C LEU A 16 -1.22 16.63 -25.76
N LEU A 17 -1.56 15.79 -24.79
CA LEU A 17 -0.95 15.79 -23.46
C LEU A 17 0.35 14.96 -23.39
N LYS A 18 0.55 13.97 -24.27
CA LYS A 18 1.72 13.06 -24.27
C LYS A 18 3.10 13.74 -24.31
N PRO A 19 3.32 14.88 -24.99
CA PRO A 19 4.60 15.56 -24.95
C PRO A 19 4.98 16.06 -23.55
N GLN A 20 3.98 16.40 -22.72
CA GLN A 20 4.18 16.97 -21.38
C GLN A 20 3.99 15.93 -20.27
N TYR A 21 3.17 14.90 -20.51
CA TYR A 21 2.80 13.91 -19.50
C TYR A 21 2.98 12.48 -20.00
N ARG A 22 3.48 11.60 -19.13
CA ARG A 22 3.24 10.16 -19.25
C ARG A 22 1.87 9.86 -18.66
N ILE A 23 1.02 9.19 -19.43
CA ILE A 23 -0.38 9.02 -19.09
C ILE A 23 -0.64 7.58 -18.71
N TYR A 24 -1.14 7.35 -17.50
CA TYR A 24 -1.35 6.02 -16.93
C TYR A 24 -2.81 5.79 -16.57
N GLY A 25 -3.30 4.58 -16.80
CA GLY A 25 -4.62 4.14 -16.34
C GLY A 25 -4.67 2.62 -16.14
N PRO A 26 -5.77 2.11 -15.58
CA PRO A 26 -6.00 0.67 -15.52
C PRO A 26 -6.16 0.12 -16.94
N VAL A 27 -5.35 -0.86 -17.32
CA VAL A 27 -5.39 -1.55 -18.62
C VAL A 27 -5.55 -3.05 -18.40
N LYS A 28 -6.10 -3.73 -19.40
CA LYS A 28 -6.13 -5.20 -19.45
C LYS A 28 -4.82 -5.72 -20.04
N LEU A 29 -4.10 -6.55 -19.29
CA LEU A 29 -2.84 -7.19 -19.68
C LEU A 29 -3.11 -8.65 -20.07
N PRO A 30 -3.07 -9.00 -21.36
CA PRO A 30 -3.44 -10.33 -21.83
C PRO A 30 -2.50 -11.42 -21.32
N GLY A 31 -3.06 -12.53 -20.81
CA GLY A 31 -2.28 -13.68 -20.35
C GLY A 31 -1.37 -13.42 -19.13
N LYS A 32 -1.56 -12.30 -18.42
CA LYS A 32 -0.83 -11.94 -17.19
C LYS A 32 -1.61 -12.23 -15.90
N GLY A 33 -2.77 -12.86 -16.03
CA GLY A 33 -3.67 -13.19 -14.93
C GLY A 33 -3.15 -14.28 -14.00
N ARG A 34 -3.96 -14.58 -12.97
CA ARG A 34 -3.62 -15.56 -11.94
C ARG A 34 -3.54 -16.98 -12.49
N PHE A 35 -4.41 -17.32 -13.43
CA PHE A 35 -4.44 -18.63 -14.09
C PHE A 35 -3.85 -18.51 -15.49
N SER A 36 -3.34 -19.62 -16.04
CA SER A 36 -2.94 -19.68 -17.44
C SER A 36 -4.08 -19.17 -18.32
N ASP A 37 -3.73 -18.36 -19.32
CA ASP A 37 -4.67 -17.79 -20.30
C ASP A 37 -5.78 -16.89 -19.69
N THR A 38 -5.53 -16.34 -18.50
CA THR A 38 -6.38 -15.28 -17.93
C THR A 38 -5.69 -13.92 -18.02
N ASP A 39 -6.49 -12.87 -18.11
CA ASP A 39 -5.99 -11.50 -18.18
C ASP A 39 -5.85 -10.89 -16.78
N LEU A 40 -5.04 -9.84 -16.68
CA LEU A 40 -4.85 -9.08 -15.45
C LEU A 40 -5.13 -7.61 -15.71
N VAL A 41 -5.94 -6.97 -14.86
CA VAL A 41 -6.05 -5.52 -14.89
C VAL A 41 -4.99 -4.90 -13.98
N SER A 42 -4.11 -4.07 -14.54
CA SER A 42 -3.08 -3.33 -13.79
C SER A 42 -2.91 -1.92 -14.36
N TYR A 43 -2.15 -1.07 -13.69
CA TYR A 43 -1.85 0.25 -14.23
C TYR A 43 -0.69 0.18 -15.23
N ALA A 44 -0.86 0.82 -16.39
CA ALA A 44 0.20 0.98 -17.39
C ALA A 44 -0.02 2.26 -18.20
N GLU A 45 0.96 2.61 -19.04
CA GLU A 45 0.81 3.73 -19.96
C GLU A 45 -0.30 3.46 -20.98
N ILE A 46 -1.21 4.41 -21.13
CA ILE A 46 -2.32 4.34 -22.07
C ILE A 46 -2.02 5.15 -23.32
N GLN A 47 -2.47 4.65 -24.47
CA GLN A 47 -2.30 5.33 -25.75
C GLN A 47 -3.61 5.94 -26.24
N ARG A 48 -4.73 5.31 -25.90
CA ARG A 48 -6.10 5.67 -26.32
C ARG A 48 -7.05 5.51 -25.14
N SER A 49 -8.18 6.19 -25.20
CA SER A 49 -9.26 6.12 -24.22
C SER A 49 -9.79 4.70 -24.02
N ARG A 50 -9.85 3.89 -25.09
CA ARG A 50 -10.29 2.49 -25.06
C ARG A 50 -9.37 1.56 -24.26
N ASP A 51 -8.14 1.96 -23.99
CA ASP A 51 -7.18 1.15 -23.23
C ASP A 51 -7.58 1.12 -21.74
N ILE A 52 -8.35 2.12 -21.29
CA ILE A 52 -8.80 2.28 -19.91
C ILE A 52 -9.91 1.29 -19.59
N VAL A 53 -9.71 0.49 -18.55
CA VAL A 53 -10.67 -0.46 -18.00
C VAL A 53 -11.47 0.22 -16.89
N PHE A 54 -12.79 0.31 -17.07
CA PHE A 54 -13.71 0.98 -16.13
C PHE A 54 -14.43 -0.02 -15.22
N ASP A 55 -14.80 -1.16 -15.78
CA ASP A 55 -15.72 -2.18 -15.26
C ASP A 55 -15.04 -3.29 -14.45
N GLU A 56 -13.71 -3.26 -14.33
CA GLU A 56 -12.96 -4.21 -13.50
C GLU A 56 -11.96 -3.49 -12.58
N ARG A 57 -11.82 -4.00 -11.35
CA ARG A 57 -10.82 -3.49 -10.40
C ARG A 57 -9.42 -3.93 -10.80
N SER A 58 -8.45 -3.01 -10.71
CA SER A 58 -7.04 -3.35 -10.89
C SER A 58 -6.54 -4.27 -9.77
N PHE A 59 -5.78 -5.30 -10.13
CA PHE A 59 -5.16 -6.22 -9.18
C PHE A 59 -4.08 -5.53 -8.36
N PHE A 60 -3.14 -4.85 -9.04
CA PHE A 60 -2.17 -3.99 -8.40
C PHE A 60 -2.71 -2.55 -8.26
N SER A 61 -2.25 -1.89 -7.21
CA SER A 61 -2.61 -0.50 -6.95
C SER A 61 -1.78 0.46 -7.80
N PRO A 62 -2.34 1.64 -8.12
CA PRO A 62 -1.61 2.70 -8.84
C PRO A 62 -0.38 3.25 -8.11
N LYS A 63 -0.22 2.91 -6.82
CA LYS A 63 0.95 3.28 -6.01
C LYS A 63 2.27 2.97 -6.71
N GLU A 64 2.37 1.92 -7.51
CA GLU A 64 3.60 1.56 -8.24
C GLU A 64 4.11 2.64 -9.18
N ILE A 65 3.24 3.56 -9.62
CA ILE A 65 3.62 4.69 -10.48
C ILE A 65 4.35 5.76 -9.67
N LEU A 66 3.86 6.06 -8.46
CA LEU A 66 4.41 7.11 -7.58
C LEU A 66 5.52 6.61 -6.66
N PHE A 67 5.47 5.33 -6.32
CA PHE A 67 6.34 4.66 -5.36
C PHE A 67 6.67 3.27 -5.92
N PRO A 68 7.63 3.15 -6.84
CA PRO A 68 7.91 1.90 -7.56
C PRO A 68 8.28 0.73 -6.65
N VAL A 69 7.96 -0.51 -7.08
CA VAL A 69 8.25 -1.75 -6.34
C VAL A 69 9.74 -1.88 -6.04
N ASN A 70 10.57 -1.59 -7.04
CA ASN A 70 12.01 -1.46 -6.91
C ASN A 70 12.37 -0.06 -7.40
N GLN A 71 12.97 0.74 -6.53
CA GLN A 71 13.47 2.05 -6.90
C GLN A 71 14.93 2.16 -6.53
N THR A 72 15.78 2.23 -7.54
CA THR A 72 17.20 2.57 -7.36
C THR A 72 17.29 3.99 -6.83
N LEU A 73 18.03 4.17 -5.73
CA LEU A 73 18.27 5.47 -5.10
C LEU A 73 19.54 6.10 -5.67
N PHE A 74 20.61 5.30 -5.75
CA PHE A 74 21.87 5.69 -6.38
C PHE A 74 22.67 4.45 -6.79
N TYR A 75 23.49 4.65 -7.81
CA TYR A 75 24.59 3.77 -8.19
C TYR A 75 25.83 4.19 -7.44
N PHE A 76 26.64 3.23 -6.99
CA PHE A 76 27.91 3.50 -6.35
C PHE A 76 29.05 2.73 -7.02
N THR A 77 30.22 3.35 -7.04
CA THR A 77 31.50 2.71 -7.36
C THR A 77 32.45 2.89 -6.18
N GLU A 78 33.72 2.52 -6.34
CA GLU A 78 34.76 2.68 -5.31
C GLU A 78 34.91 4.11 -4.79
N SER A 79 34.63 5.12 -5.62
CA SER A 79 34.97 6.52 -5.35
C SER A 79 33.85 7.53 -5.59
N GLN A 80 32.71 7.10 -6.15
CA GLN A 80 31.62 8.01 -6.52
C GLN A 80 30.25 7.36 -6.31
N CYS A 81 29.26 8.20 -6.03
CA CYS A 81 27.84 7.86 -6.07
C CYS A 81 27.15 8.74 -7.11
N ARG A 82 26.20 8.16 -7.86
CA ARG A 82 25.42 8.86 -8.88
C ARG A 82 23.96 8.44 -8.79
N GLU A 83 23.07 9.43 -8.77
CA GLU A 83 21.63 9.18 -8.82
C GLU A 83 21.16 8.77 -10.23
N PRO A 84 20.10 7.94 -10.34
CA PRO A 84 19.51 7.59 -11.63
C PRO A 84 18.97 8.82 -12.35
N GLU A 85 19.05 8.82 -13.68
CA GLU A 85 18.35 9.81 -14.49
C GLU A 85 16.84 9.61 -14.35
N THR A 86 16.10 10.72 -14.24
CA THR A 86 14.64 10.70 -14.13
C THR A 86 14.01 11.33 -15.36
N ASP A 87 12.84 10.83 -15.75
CA ASP A 87 12.05 11.44 -16.82
C ASP A 87 11.47 12.78 -16.33
N GLU A 88 11.77 13.86 -17.04
CA GLU A 88 11.33 15.22 -16.69
C GLU A 88 9.84 15.46 -16.95
N ARG A 89 9.18 14.61 -17.75
CA ARG A 89 7.74 14.75 -18.02
C ARG A 89 6.92 14.56 -16.74
N GLY A 90 5.79 15.28 -16.69
CA GLY A 90 4.79 15.09 -15.65
C GLY A 90 4.11 13.72 -15.76
N LEU A 91 3.31 13.38 -14.76
CA LEU A 91 2.47 12.20 -14.78
C LEU A 91 1.00 12.63 -14.81
N LEU A 92 0.19 11.98 -15.63
CA LEU A 92 -1.27 12.07 -15.57
C LEU A 92 -1.82 10.68 -15.29
N VAL A 93 -2.40 10.46 -14.11
CA VAL A 93 -2.83 9.12 -13.68
C VAL A 93 -4.34 9.09 -13.47
N PHE A 94 -5.00 8.14 -14.14
CA PHE A 94 -6.43 7.91 -14.05
C PHE A 94 -6.79 7.04 -12.84
N LEU A 95 -7.31 7.63 -11.78
CA LEU A 95 -7.55 6.99 -10.49
C LEU A 95 -9.02 6.96 -10.10
N ARG A 96 -9.45 5.90 -9.41
CA ARG A 96 -10.74 5.89 -8.71
C ARG A 96 -10.65 6.76 -7.44
N ALA A 97 -11.80 7.22 -6.93
CA ALA A 97 -11.87 8.04 -5.72
C ALA A 97 -11.12 7.42 -4.52
N CYS A 98 -11.29 6.12 -4.26
CA CYS A 98 -10.56 5.45 -3.17
C CYS A 98 -9.04 5.40 -3.39
N ASP A 99 -8.57 5.40 -4.64
CA ASP A 99 -7.15 5.46 -4.97
C ASP A 99 -6.60 6.89 -4.83
N LEU A 100 -7.38 7.93 -5.13
CA LEU A 100 -7.03 9.33 -4.84
C LEU A 100 -6.87 9.56 -3.33
N GLU A 101 -7.82 9.07 -2.53
CA GLU A 101 -7.71 9.12 -1.08
C GLU A 101 -6.52 8.29 -0.56
N ALA A 102 -6.15 7.22 -1.27
CA ALA A 102 -4.97 6.45 -0.91
C ALA A 102 -3.67 7.22 -1.16
N VAL A 103 -3.58 8.01 -2.23
CA VAL A 103 -2.45 8.92 -2.47
C VAL A 103 -2.29 9.89 -1.32
N LYS A 104 -3.38 10.49 -0.82
CA LYS A 104 -3.31 11.36 0.37
C LYS A 104 -2.73 10.65 1.59
N ARG A 105 -2.96 9.34 1.74
CA ARG A 105 -2.41 8.56 2.85
C ARG A 105 -0.94 8.24 2.67
N LEU A 106 -0.51 8.05 1.42
CA LEU A 106 0.90 7.97 1.08
C LEU A 106 1.61 9.31 1.32
N ASP A 107 0.97 10.43 0.98
CA ASP A 107 1.49 11.78 1.25
C ASP A 107 1.72 11.96 2.77
N GLN A 108 0.77 11.59 3.61
CA GLN A 108 0.92 11.59 5.07
C GLN A 108 2.07 10.65 5.52
N ALA A 109 2.08 9.41 5.04
CA ALA A 109 3.07 8.42 5.46
C ALA A 109 4.51 8.81 5.07
N LEU A 110 4.72 9.25 3.83
CA LEU A 110 6.05 9.46 3.24
C LEU A 110 6.55 10.90 3.38
N LEU A 111 5.67 11.89 3.57
CA LEU A 111 6.06 13.31 3.66
C LEU A 111 5.94 13.89 5.07
N GLN A 112 5.14 13.28 5.97
CA GLN A 112 4.79 13.89 7.26
C GLN A 112 5.19 13.06 8.50
N THR A 113 5.47 11.76 8.37
CA THR A 113 5.77 10.88 9.52
C THR A 113 7.23 10.99 9.99
N GLY A 114 8.17 11.18 9.05
CA GLY A 114 9.61 11.22 9.34
C GLY A 114 10.11 12.64 9.67
N PRO A 115 11.36 12.76 10.15
CA PRO A 115 11.99 14.07 10.37
C PRO A 115 12.19 14.86 9.05
N TYR A 116 12.21 14.15 7.92
CA TYR A 116 12.32 14.71 6.58
C TYR A 116 11.34 14.03 5.63
N PRO A 117 10.78 14.76 4.65
CA PRO A 117 9.98 14.16 3.59
C PRO A 117 10.84 13.26 2.69
N ASP A 118 10.25 12.18 2.18
CA ASP A 118 10.88 11.32 1.19
C ASP A 118 11.07 12.09 -0.13
N SER A 119 12.32 12.46 -0.46
CA SER A 119 12.64 13.31 -1.62
C SER A 119 12.16 12.71 -2.95
N TYR A 120 12.43 11.42 -3.16
CA TYR A 120 12.03 10.71 -4.39
C TYR A 120 10.52 10.69 -4.58
N TYR A 121 9.76 10.40 -3.52
CA TYR A 121 8.30 10.45 -3.58
C TYR A 121 7.80 11.88 -3.74
N GLN A 122 8.39 12.86 -3.06
CA GLN A 122 8.02 14.27 -3.14
C GLN A 122 8.14 14.82 -4.56
N GLU A 123 9.26 14.55 -5.24
CA GLU A 123 9.49 14.98 -6.63
C GLU A 123 8.48 14.34 -7.59
N MET A 124 8.27 13.03 -7.46
CA MET A 124 7.28 12.30 -8.25
C MET A 124 5.85 12.84 -8.01
N ARG A 125 5.51 13.09 -6.75
CA ARG A 125 4.20 13.60 -6.34
C ARG A 125 3.95 15.02 -6.85
N ALA A 126 4.97 15.89 -6.85
CA ALA A 126 4.88 17.29 -7.28
C ALA A 126 4.59 17.44 -8.78
N LYS A 127 5.09 16.51 -9.62
CA LYS A 127 4.84 16.51 -11.07
C LYS A 127 3.66 15.65 -11.51
N THR A 128 2.88 15.09 -10.57
CA THR A 128 1.73 14.23 -10.87
C THR A 128 0.42 14.99 -10.79
N LYS A 129 -0.39 14.83 -11.84
CA LYS A 129 -1.80 15.20 -11.91
C LYS A 129 -2.67 13.95 -11.97
N PHE A 130 -3.91 14.07 -11.49
CA PHE A 130 -4.84 12.96 -11.47
C PHE A 130 -6.10 13.25 -12.28
N ALA A 131 -6.60 12.21 -12.97
CA ALA A 131 -7.92 12.19 -13.56
C ALA A 131 -8.80 11.21 -12.80
N LEU A 132 -10.03 11.61 -12.45
CA LEU A 132 -10.96 10.76 -11.71
C LEU A 132 -11.67 9.78 -12.67
N LEU A 133 -11.51 8.49 -12.42
CA LEU A 133 -12.36 7.45 -12.98
C LEU A 133 -13.64 7.36 -12.16
N GLU A 134 -14.77 7.68 -12.78
CA GLU A 134 -16.07 7.59 -12.11
C GLU A 134 -16.38 6.13 -11.72
N CYS A 135 -16.78 5.92 -10.46
CA CYS A 135 -17.08 4.61 -9.90
C CYS A 135 -18.48 4.64 -9.28
N ARG A 136 -19.47 4.19 -10.04
CA ARG A 136 -20.90 4.24 -9.68
C ARG A 136 -21.39 3.00 -8.95
N GLU A 137 -20.71 1.88 -9.16
CA GLU A 137 -21.10 0.58 -8.65
C GLU A 137 -19.96 -0.02 -7.85
N GLU A 138 -20.30 -0.87 -6.88
CA GLU A 138 -19.31 -1.59 -6.10
C GLU A 138 -18.59 -2.66 -6.93
N PHE A 139 -17.33 -2.91 -6.59
CA PHE A 139 -16.62 -4.12 -6.98
C PHE A 139 -16.67 -5.13 -5.84
N GLU A 140 -16.57 -6.42 -6.17
CA GLU A 140 -16.58 -7.48 -5.17
C GLU A 140 -15.57 -7.22 -4.05
N GLY A 141 -16.07 -7.15 -2.81
CA GLY A 141 -15.28 -6.96 -1.59
C GLY A 141 -14.78 -5.54 -1.33
N CYS A 142 -15.17 -4.51 -2.11
CA CYS A 142 -14.90 -3.13 -1.73
C CYS A 142 -15.92 -2.61 -0.68
N PHE A 143 -15.48 -1.65 0.12
CA PHE A 143 -16.22 -1.04 1.22
C PHE A 143 -15.78 0.42 1.44
N CYS A 144 -15.43 1.14 0.38
CA CYS A 144 -14.90 2.50 0.46
C CYS A 144 -15.89 3.52 1.04
N ALA A 145 -17.20 3.32 0.86
CA ALA A 145 -18.22 4.17 1.49
C ALA A 145 -18.20 4.05 3.01
N SER A 146 -18.00 2.84 3.55
CA SER A 146 -17.82 2.61 5.00
C SER A 146 -16.58 3.30 5.56
N MET A 147 -15.57 3.55 4.72
CA MET A 147 -14.36 4.26 5.11
C MET A 147 -14.45 5.78 4.88
N GLY A 148 -15.52 6.28 4.25
CA GLY A 148 -15.66 7.68 3.83
C GLY A 148 -14.69 8.10 2.72
N THR A 149 -14.24 7.15 1.89
CA THR A 149 -13.24 7.37 0.81
C THR A 149 -13.78 7.01 -0.57
N ASN A 150 -15.10 7.06 -0.73
CA ASN A 150 -15.82 6.77 -1.97
C ASN A 150 -15.95 8.00 -2.88
N GLU A 151 -15.77 9.20 -2.36
CA GLU A 151 -15.76 10.48 -3.10
C GLU A 151 -14.37 11.11 -3.03
N SER A 152 -13.96 11.79 -4.09
CA SER A 152 -12.83 12.72 -4.06
C SER A 152 -13.08 13.88 -5.01
N ARG A 153 -12.60 15.07 -4.63
CA ARG A 153 -12.68 16.31 -5.40
C ARG A 153 -11.32 16.83 -5.87
N ASP A 154 -10.25 16.11 -5.52
CA ASP A 154 -8.86 16.47 -5.81
C ASP A 154 -8.42 15.80 -7.11
N TYR A 155 -8.93 16.31 -8.24
CA TYR A 155 -8.66 15.80 -9.58
C TYR A 155 -8.67 16.94 -10.61
N ALA A 156 -7.92 16.78 -11.69
CA ALA A 156 -7.87 17.75 -12.79
C ALA A 156 -9.14 17.68 -13.65
N PHE A 157 -9.58 16.47 -13.98
CA PHE A 157 -10.87 16.20 -14.63
C PHE A 157 -11.37 14.78 -14.30
N SER A 158 -12.68 14.55 -14.39
CA SER A 158 -13.27 13.21 -14.32
C SER A 158 -13.53 12.62 -15.71
N ILE A 159 -13.72 11.31 -15.78
CA ILE A 159 -14.23 10.63 -16.97
C ILE A 159 -15.27 9.55 -16.62
N ARG A 160 -16.34 9.51 -17.42
CA ARG A 160 -17.38 8.49 -17.37
C ARG A 160 -17.75 8.05 -18.79
N PRO A 161 -17.64 6.76 -19.14
CA PRO A 161 -18.11 6.27 -20.43
C PRO A 161 -19.64 6.38 -20.53
N GLU A 162 -20.13 6.90 -21.65
CA GLU A 162 -21.56 7.05 -21.96
C GLU A 162 -21.79 6.90 -23.47
N HIS A 163 -22.46 5.82 -23.90
CA HIS A 163 -22.91 5.60 -25.28
C HIS A 163 -21.84 5.85 -26.39
N GLY A 164 -20.60 5.43 -26.18
CA GLY A 164 -19.50 5.63 -27.14
C GLY A 164 -18.80 6.99 -27.07
N ALA A 165 -19.15 7.79 -26.06
CA ALA A 165 -18.50 9.03 -25.67
C ALA A 165 -18.12 8.98 -24.18
N TYR A 166 -17.58 10.09 -23.67
CA TYR A 166 -17.18 10.25 -22.29
C TYR A 166 -17.72 11.56 -21.73
N LEU A 167 -18.38 11.51 -20.59
CA LEU A 167 -18.69 12.71 -19.81
C LEU A 167 -17.52 13.04 -18.91
N CYS A 168 -17.18 14.32 -18.86
CA CYS A 168 -16.03 14.82 -18.12
C CYS A 168 -16.41 16.05 -17.31
N ASP A 169 -16.07 16.09 -16.03
CA ASP A 169 -16.09 17.31 -15.23
C ASP A 169 -14.66 17.81 -15.04
N VAL A 170 -14.39 19.05 -15.48
CA VAL A 170 -13.05 19.66 -15.47
C VAL A 170 -12.94 20.67 -14.33
N ARG A 171 -11.88 20.56 -13.52
CA ARG A 171 -11.61 21.38 -12.33
C ARG A 171 -10.37 22.27 -12.49
N GLU A 172 -9.31 21.74 -13.07
CA GLU A 172 -8.08 22.49 -13.34
C GLU A 172 -8.15 23.25 -14.67
N ASP A 173 -7.14 24.07 -14.96
CA ASP A 173 -7.01 24.83 -16.20
C ASP A 173 -6.64 23.94 -17.41
N LEU A 174 -7.52 22.99 -17.70
CA LEU A 174 -7.57 22.23 -18.95
C LEU A 174 -8.83 22.58 -19.74
N ALA A 175 -9.68 23.48 -19.23
CA ALA A 175 -10.95 23.86 -19.84
C ALA A 175 -10.79 24.36 -21.29
N GLY A 176 -9.66 25.00 -21.63
CA GLY A 176 -9.35 25.39 -23.01
C GLY A 176 -9.23 24.20 -23.98
N LEU A 177 -8.63 23.09 -23.55
CA LEU A 177 -8.53 21.88 -24.36
C LEU A 177 -9.89 21.17 -24.47
N PHE A 178 -10.63 21.07 -23.36
CA PHE A 178 -11.94 20.44 -23.34
C PHE A 178 -13.00 21.23 -24.11
N SER A 179 -12.98 22.56 -24.06
CA SER A 179 -13.89 23.40 -24.86
C SER A 179 -13.59 23.38 -26.35
N ARG A 180 -12.33 23.17 -26.74
CA ARG A 180 -11.93 23.02 -28.14
C ARG A 180 -12.35 21.67 -28.74
N LEU A 181 -12.24 20.59 -27.96
CA LEU A 181 -12.42 19.22 -28.44
C LEU A 181 -13.80 18.64 -28.14
N GLY A 182 -14.42 19.05 -27.04
CA GLY A 182 -15.69 18.53 -26.54
C GLY A 182 -16.85 19.50 -26.70
N LYS A 183 -18.05 19.01 -26.39
CA LYS A 183 -19.29 19.81 -26.37
C LYS A 183 -19.68 20.09 -24.92
N PRO A 184 -19.97 21.34 -24.51
CA PRO A 184 -20.43 21.62 -23.15
C PRO A 184 -21.67 20.78 -22.79
N ARG A 185 -21.64 20.16 -21.61
CA ARG A 185 -22.71 19.28 -21.12
C ARG A 185 -22.66 19.22 -19.61
N ASP A 186 -23.77 19.51 -18.94
CA ASP A 186 -23.82 19.41 -17.48
C ASP A 186 -23.50 17.98 -17.02
N HIS A 187 -22.53 17.88 -16.13
CA HIS A 187 -22.07 16.63 -15.58
C HIS A 187 -21.37 16.90 -14.25
N GLU A 188 -21.73 16.12 -13.25
CA GLU A 188 -20.98 15.95 -12.01
C GLU A 188 -20.69 14.47 -11.83
N PRO A 189 -19.49 14.11 -11.31
CA PRO A 189 -19.15 12.71 -11.09
C PRO A 189 -20.10 12.07 -10.09
N ALA A 190 -20.58 10.87 -10.41
CA ALA A 190 -21.32 10.05 -9.45
C ALA A 190 -20.38 9.09 -8.70
N PHE A 191 -20.75 8.78 -7.46
CA PHE A 191 -19.97 7.92 -6.57
C PHE A 191 -20.84 6.78 -6.03
N VAL A 192 -20.19 5.69 -5.65
CA VAL A 192 -20.82 4.60 -4.91
C VAL A 192 -21.06 5.03 -3.46
N TRP A 193 -22.29 4.92 -2.96
CA TRP A 193 -22.65 5.34 -1.59
C TRP A 193 -22.94 4.17 -0.65
N GLU A 194 -23.27 3.02 -1.20
CA GLU A 194 -23.62 1.83 -0.44
C GLU A 194 -22.89 0.60 -1.02
N HIS A 195 -22.58 -0.34 -0.13
CA HIS A 195 -21.97 -1.61 -0.47
C HIS A 195 -22.82 -2.74 0.08
N LYS A 196 -22.86 -3.89 -0.61
CA LYS A 196 -23.61 -5.08 -0.16
C LYS A 196 -23.08 -5.61 1.17
N ASN A 197 -21.78 -5.49 1.39
CA ASN A 197 -21.11 -5.93 2.62
C ASN A 197 -20.44 -4.72 3.30
N PRO A 198 -21.22 -3.87 4.00
CA PRO A 198 -20.65 -2.71 4.68
C PRO A 198 -19.73 -3.14 5.83
N VAL A 199 -18.76 -2.28 6.13
CA VAL A 199 -17.87 -2.44 7.28
C VAL A 199 -18.27 -1.46 8.37
N ARG A 200 -18.43 -1.95 9.59
CA ARG A 200 -18.56 -1.12 10.79
C ARG A 200 -17.23 -1.10 11.51
N LEU A 201 -16.70 0.11 11.75
CA LEU A 201 -15.47 0.29 12.48
C LEU A 201 -15.75 0.19 13.99
N PRO A 202 -15.00 -0.63 14.74
CA PRO A 202 -15.02 -0.57 16.21
C PRO A 202 -14.49 0.78 16.69
N VAL A 203 -14.96 1.22 17.86
CA VAL A 203 -14.54 2.45 18.51
C VAL A 203 -13.17 2.26 19.19
N HIS A 204 -13.01 1.14 19.89
CA HIS A 204 -11.86 0.75 20.72
C HIS A 204 -11.25 -0.60 20.29
N PRO A 205 -10.81 -0.77 19.03
CA PRO A 205 -10.22 -2.03 18.56
C PRO A 205 -8.96 -2.45 19.34
N GLU A 206 -8.24 -1.50 19.94
CA GLU A 206 -7.05 -1.73 20.75
C GLU A 206 -7.32 -2.59 21.99
N ALA A 207 -8.53 -2.55 22.54
CA ALA A 207 -8.95 -3.38 23.68
C ALA A 207 -8.89 -4.88 23.37
N PHE A 208 -8.95 -5.25 22.08
CA PHE A 208 -8.90 -6.63 21.61
C PHE A 208 -7.49 -7.06 21.16
N SER A 209 -6.45 -6.32 21.53
CA SER A 209 -5.07 -6.63 21.12
C SER A 209 -4.61 -8.02 21.57
N ASP A 210 -5.01 -8.47 22.76
CA ASP A 210 -4.64 -9.78 23.31
C ASP A 210 -5.76 -10.82 23.15
N HIS A 211 -6.80 -10.50 22.38
CA HIS A 211 -7.95 -11.38 22.16
C HIS A 211 -7.57 -12.62 21.33
N PRO A 212 -8.09 -13.82 21.66
CA PRO A 212 -7.77 -15.06 20.93
C PRO A 212 -8.19 -15.08 19.45
N LEU A 213 -9.03 -14.12 19.01
CA LEU A 213 -9.37 -13.88 17.59
C LEU A 213 -8.14 -13.98 16.68
N TRP A 214 -6.98 -13.46 17.12
CA TRP A 214 -5.79 -13.40 16.29
C TRP A 214 -5.22 -14.78 15.94
N GLN A 215 -5.49 -15.80 16.75
CA GLN A 215 -5.05 -17.17 16.51
C GLN A 215 -5.68 -17.79 15.26
N GLU A 216 -6.91 -17.38 14.90
CA GLU A 216 -7.55 -17.80 13.64
C GLU A 216 -6.67 -17.45 12.42
N TYR A 217 -5.97 -16.32 12.47
CA TYR A 217 -5.07 -15.87 11.41
C TYR A 217 -3.70 -16.54 11.50
N SER A 218 -3.23 -16.90 12.70
CA SER A 218 -2.03 -17.69 12.90
C SER A 218 -2.12 -19.05 12.21
N GLU A 219 -3.28 -19.69 12.30
CA GLU A 219 -3.52 -20.99 11.66
C GLU A 219 -3.65 -20.89 10.14
N ARG A 220 -4.37 -19.87 9.64
CA ARG A 220 -4.75 -19.78 8.22
C ARG A 220 -3.79 -18.98 7.34
N CYS A 221 -3.17 -17.93 7.86
CA CYS A 221 -2.31 -17.07 7.05
C CYS A 221 -1.04 -17.82 6.62
N ILE A 222 -0.60 -17.63 5.38
CA ILE A 222 0.66 -18.20 4.87
C ILE A 222 1.79 -17.14 4.78
N ALA A 223 1.62 -15.97 5.40
CA ALA A 223 2.60 -14.88 5.45
C ALA A 223 3.16 -14.41 4.09
N CYS A 224 2.42 -14.59 2.99
CA CYS A 224 2.90 -14.25 1.64
C CYS A 224 3.02 -12.74 1.34
N GLY A 225 2.55 -11.86 2.23
CA GLY A 225 2.65 -10.40 2.06
C GLY A 225 1.78 -9.76 0.98
N ARG A 226 1.16 -10.54 0.09
CA ARG A 226 0.41 -10.05 -1.08
C ARG A 226 -0.64 -9.00 -0.75
N CYS A 227 -1.36 -9.18 0.36
CA CYS A 227 -2.41 -8.26 0.80
C CYS A 227 -1.90 -6.82 1.07
N ASN A 228 -0.62 -6.65 1.40
CA ASN A 228 0.00 -5.35 1.62
C ASN A 228 0.68 -4.82 0.35
N VAL A 229 1.24 -5.71 -0.48
CA VAL A 229 1.82 -5.34 -1.77
C VAL A 229 0.77 -4.70 -2.69
N VAL A 230 -0.43 -5.30 -2.79
CA VAL A 230 -1.53 -4.74 -3.60
C VAL A 230 -2.26 -3.57 -2.95
N CYS A 231 -1.93 -3.24 -1.69
CA CYS A 231 -2.61 -2.21 -0.95
C CYS A 231 -2.10 -0.83 -1.39
N PRO A 232 -2.99 0.10 -1.79
CA PRO A 232 -2.58 1.41 -2.27
C PRO A 232 -2.02 2.31 -1.16
N THR A 233 -2.26 1.98 0.13
CA THR A 233 -1.79 2.80 1.26
C THR A 233 -0.61 2.22 2.04
N CYS A 234 -0.15 1.00 1.72
CA CYS A 234 1.03 0.44 2.38
C CYS A 234 2.31 1.07 1.79
N SER A 235 3.13 1.71 2.61
CA SER A 235 4.34 2.43 2.18
C SER A 235 5.65 1.80 2.68
N CYS A 236 5.59 0.64 3.34
CA CYS A 236 6.78 -0.01 3.89
C CYS A 236 7.75 -0.47 2.80
N PHE A 237 9.05 -0.28 3.03
CA PHE A 237 10.13 -0.73 2.16
C PHE A 237 11.33 -1.21 2.98
N SER A 238 12.23 -1.94 2.32
CA SER A 238 13.56 -2.30 2.83
C SER A 238 14.61 -1.75 1.87
N LEU A 239 15.79 -1.43 2.41
CA LEU A 239 16.95 -1.02 1.62
C LEU A 239 17.81 -2.24 1.30
N GLN A 240 18.18 -2.39 0.03
CA GLN A 240 19.04 -3.46 -0.44
C GLN A 240 20.19 -2.87 -1.25
N ASP A 241 21.40 -3.37 -0.99
CA ASP A 241 22.55 -3.12 -1.84
C ASP A 241 22.74 -4.33 -2.76
N ILE A 242 22.83 -4.06 -4.06
CA ILE A 242 23.06 -5.05 -5.10
C ILE A 242 24.44 -4.78 -5.69
N PHE A 243 25.34 -5.73 -5.51
CA PHE A 243 26.69 -5.69 -6.07
C PHE A 243 26.71 -6.37 -7.43
N TYR A 244 27.46 -5.81 -8.38
CA TYR A 244 27.60 -6.39 -9.71
C TYR A 244 28.72 -7.42 -9.76
N ASP A 245 28.50 -8.52 -10.49
CA ASP A 245 29.39 -9.68 -10.51
C ASP A 245 30.83 -9.33 -10.97
N ASP A 246 30.94 -8.40 -11.93
CA ASP A 246 32.23 -8.00 -12.51
C ASP A 246 33.10 -7.19 -11.53
N ASN A 247 32.48 -6.49 -10.57
CA ASN A 247 33.20 -5.73 -9.55
C ASN A 247 32.35 -5.60 -8.27
N PRO A 248 32.72 -6.28 -7.17
CA PRO A 248 31.95 -6.26 -5.92
C PRO A 248 31.96 -4.91 -5.20
N LYS A 249 32.73 -3.92 -5.68
CA LYS A 249 32.72 -2.55 -5.17
C LYS A 249 31.86 -1.61 -6.01
N VAL A 250 31.19 -2.15 -7.02
CA VAL A 250 30.25 -1.42 -7.87
C VAL A 250 28.88 -2.04 -7.70
N GLY A 251 27.86 -1.20 -7.58
CA GLY A 251 26.51 -1.67 -7.36
C GLY A 251 25.47 -0.57 -7.37
N GLU A 252 24.29 -0.94 -6.92
CA GLU A 252 23.18 -0.03 -6.71
C GLU A 252 22.59 -0.21 -5.31
N ARG A 253 22.25 0.91 -4.68
CA ARG A 253 21.35 0.89 -3.51
C ARG A 253 19.95 1.13 -4.01
N ARG A 254 19.05 0.21 -3.70
CA ARG A 254 17.64 0.29 -4.05
C ARG A 254 16.76 0.15 -2.83
N ARG A 255 15.62 0.85 -2.83
CA ARG A 255 14.50 0.49 -1.96
C ARG A 255 13.62 -0.51 -2.68
N VAL A 256 13.23 -1.55 -1.96
CA VAL A 256 12.32 -2.59 -2.43
C VAL A 256 11.13 -2.64 -1.49
N TRP A 257 9.92 -2.72 -2.03
CA TRP A 257 8.72 -2.86 -1.20
C TRP A 257 8.87 -4.02 -0.21
N ALA A 258 8.51 -3.73 1.02
CA ALA A 258 8.48 -4.69 2.11
C ALA A 258 7.16 -4.53 2.87
N SER A 259 6.96 -5.31 3.91
CA SER A 259 5.65 -5.32 4.57
C SER A 259 5.74 -5.98 5.93
N CYS A 260 4.93 -5.49 6.87
CA CYS A 260 4.73 -6.11 8.19
C CYS A 260 4.20 -7.56 8.14
N GLN A 261 3.83 -8.06 6.97
CA GLN A 261 3.40 -9.44 6.75
C GLN A 261 4.53 -10.35 6.23
N ILE A 262 5.58 -9.76 5.65
CA ILE A 262 6.72 -10.48 5.07
C ILE A 262 7.74 -10.74 6.16
N ASP A 263 8.29 -11.95 6.16
CA ASP A 263 9.31 -12.36 7.13
C ASP A 263 10.59 -11.53 6.99
N GLY A 264 11.28 -11.31 8.11
CA GLY A 264 12.48 -10.46 8.16
C GLY A 264 12.23 -8.95 8.21
N PHE A 265 11.00 -8.47 7.93
CA PHE A 265 10.71 -7.03 7.94
C PHE A 265 10.84 -6.38 9.33
N ALA A 266 10.57 -7.15 10.39
CA ALA A 266 10.60 -6.68 11.77
C ALA A 266 11.88 -7.09 12.52
N ASP A 267 12.90 -7.52 11.77
CA ASP A 267 14.19 -7.89 12.33
C ASP A 267 15.01 -6.64 12.65
N LEU A 268 15.68 -6.67 13.79
CA LEU A 268 16.56 -5.62 14.27
C LEU A 268 17.99 -6.15 14.41
N ALA A 269 18.94 -5.21 14.46
CA ALA A 269 20.33 -5.52 14.77
C ALA A 269 20.43 -6.35 16.08
N GLY A 270 21.32 -7.34 16.09
CA GLY A 270 21.46 -8.27 17.22
C GLY A 270 20.56 -9.51 17.16
N GLY A 271 19.83 -9.74 16.06
CA GLY A 271 19.01 -10.95 15.86
C GLY A 271 17.65 -10.93 16.57
N HIS A 272 17.24 -9.77 17.10
CA HIS A 272 15.91 -9.58 17.65
C HIS A 272 14.88 -9.45 16.52
N SER A 273 13.70 -10.02 16.71
CA SER A 273 12.62 -9.92 15.73
C SER A 273 11.27 -9.91 16.45
N TYR A 274 10.39 -9.01 16.03
CA TYR A 274 9.06 -8.81 16.61
C TYR A 274 7.96 -9.32 15.68
N ARG A 275 6.79 -9.66 16.24
CA ARG A 275 5.62 -10.13 15.47
C ARG A 275 5.99 -11.34 14.61
N ARG A 276 6.57 -12.35 15.27
CA ARG A 276 6.98 -13.60 14.62
C ARG A 276 5.75 -14.41 14.22
N ASP A 277 4.73 -14.42 15.09
CA ASP A 277 3.49 -15.10 14.81
C ASP A 277 2.64 -14.33 13.78
N LYS A 278 1.92 -15.08 12.93
CA LYS A 278 1.17 -14.50 11.81
C LYS A 278 -0.10 -13.78 12.29
N GLY A 279 -0.69 -14.21 13.40
CA GLY A 279 -1.77 -13.51 14.07
C GLY A 279 -1.34 -12.16 14.59
N GLU A 280 -0.15 -12.07 15.21
CA GLU A 280 0.43 -10.79 15.64
C GLU A 280 0.66 -9.82 14.47
N ARG A 281 1.10 -10.32 13.32
CA ARG A 281 1.24 -9.52 12.09
C ARG A 281 -0.12 -9.03 11.61
N MET A 282 -1.14 -9.90 11.59
CA MET A 282 -2.51 -9.52 11.19
C MET A 282 -3.11 -8.49 12.15
N ARG A 283 -2.97 -8.67 13.46
CA ARG A 283 -3.32 -7.68 14.49
C ARG A 283 -2.68 -6.33 14.18
N TYR A 284 -1.37 -6.32 13.99
CA TYR A 284 -0.64 -5.09 13.68
C TYR A 284 -1.16 -4.42 12.40
N LYS A 285 -1.39 -5.20 11.33
CA LYS A 285 -1.95 -4.68 10.08
C LYS A 285 -3.33 -4.05 10.29
N VAL A 286 -4.22 -4.71 11.03
CA VAL A 286 -5.59 -4.24 11.28
C VAL A 286 -5.55 -2.97 12.12
N LEU A 287 -4.96 -3.01 13.30
CA LEU A 287 -4.89 -1.87 14.21
C LEU A 287 -4.15 -0.68 13.58
N HIS A 288 -3.06 -0.91 12.86
CA HIS A 288 -2.39 0.17 12.13
C HIS A 288 -3.33 0.83 11.11
N LYS A 289 -4.21 0.05 10.47
CA LYS A 289 -5.07 0.55 9.40
C LYS A 289 -6.33 1.28 9.86
N ILE A 290 -6.90 0.90 11.01
CA ILE A 290 -8.18 1.44 11.50
C ILE A 290 -8.07 2.22 12.81
N HIS A 291 -6.90 2.22 13.45
CA HIS A 291 -6.69 2.83 14.76
C HIS A 291 -5.41 3.68 14.81
N HIS A 292 -4.20 3.09 14.83
CA HIS A 292 -2.97 3.85 15.09
C HIS A 292 -2.72 5.01 14.10
N PHE A 293 -2.98 4.78 12.80
CA PHE A 293 -2.83 5.85 11.82
C PHE A 293 -3.88 6.96 11.99
N LYS A 294 -5.09 6.61 12.45
CA LYS A 294 -6.14 7.56 12.78
C LYS A 294 -5.77 8.38 14.02
N GLU A 295 -5.14 7.78 15.02
CA GLU A 295 -4.66 8.52 16.19
C GLU A 295 -3.65 9.60 15.80
N HIS A 296 -2.78 9.32 14.83
CA HIS A 296 -1.76 10.28 14.39
C HIS A 296 -2.29 11.33 13.42
N PHE A 297 -3.12 10.95 12.44
CA PHE A 297 -3.54 11.82 11.34
C PHE A 297 -5.03 12.20 11.34
N GLY A 298 -5.82 11.71 12.30
CA GLY A 298 -7.27 11.94 12.40
C GLY A 298 -8.13 11.11 11.44
N VAL A 299 -7.52 10.27 10.61
CA VAL A 299 -8.20 9.54 9.52
C VAL A 299 -7.66 8.12 9.36
N ASN A 300 -8.48 7.13 8.98
CA ASN A 300 -8.05 5.72 8.84
C ASN A 300 -7.13 5.48 7.62
N LEU A 301 -6.06 4.70 7.76
CA LEU A 301 -5.16 4.36 6.64
C LEU A 301 -5.83 3.46 5.57
N CYS A 302 -6.84 2.68 5.95
CA CYS A 302 -7.60 1.88 4.98
C CYS A 302 -8.59 2.77 4.19
N VAL A 303 -8.60 2.61 2.86
CA VAL A 303 -9.53 3.31 1.93
C VAL A 303 -10.64 2.39 1.39
N GLY A 304 -10.78 1.18 1.93
CA GLY A 304 -11.86 0.26 1.55
C GLY A 304 -11.85 -0.24 0.10
N CYS A 305 -10.71 -0.20 -0.62
CA CYS A 305 -10.66 -0.63 -2.03
C CYS A 305 -10.86 -2.15 -2.25
N GLY A 306 -10.78 -2.98 -1.20
CA GLY A 306 -11.02 -4.42 -1.26
C GLY A 306 -9.91 -5.27 -1.93
N ARG A 307 -8.86 -4.66 -2.50
CA ARG A 307 -7.79 -5.39 -3.22
C ARG A 307 -7.11 -6.46 -2.37
N CYS A 308 -6.94 -6.20 -1.07
CA CYS A 308 -6.29 -7.12 -0.15
C CYS A 308 -7.09 -8.41 0.09
N ASP A 309 -8.41 -8.33 0.05
CA ASP A 309 -9.31 -9.46 0.23
C ASP A 309 -9.30 -10.31 -1.05
N TYR A 310 -9.41 -9.64 -2.19
CA TYR A 310 -9.35 -10.28 -3.51
C TYR A 310 -8.02 -11.00 -3.79
N ALA A 311 -6.90 -10.41 -3.37
CA ALA A 311 -5.59 -10.96 -3.67
C ALA A 311 -5.22 -12.15 -2.76
N CYS A 312 -5.90 -12.35 -1.63
CA CYS A 312 -5.51 -13.37 -0.65
C CYS A 312 -5.72 -14.80 -1.19
N PRO A 313 -4.67 -15.64 -1.26
CA PRO A 313 -4.83 -17.03 -1.71
C PRO A 313 -5.61 -17.89 -0.72
N GLU A 314 -5.61 -17.52 0.57
CA GLU A 314 -6.29 -18.23 1.65
C GLU A 314 -7.69 -17.69 1.94
N TYR A 315 -8.21 -16.77 1.12
CA TYR A 315 -9.53 -16.13 1.29
C TYR A 315 -9.70 -15.45 2.66
N ILE A 316 -8.63 -14.88 3.20
CA ILE A 316 -8.67 -14.05 4.42
C ILE A 316 -9.24 -12.68 4.05
N SER A 317 -10.36 -12.33 4.67
CA SER A 317 -11.03 -11.05 4.47
C SER A 317 -10.67 -10.04 5.57
N PHE A 318 -10.12 -8.90 5.17
CA PHE A 318 -9.88 -7.76 6.06
C PHE A 318 -11.19 -7.13 6.52
N SER A 319 -12.16 -6.96 5.60
CA SER A 319 -13.48 -6.40 5.95
C SER A 319 -14.19 -7.23 7.02
N ARG A 320 -14.19 -8.56 6.89
CA ARG A 320 -14.76 -9.46 7.90
C ARG A 320 -14.01 -9.39 9.24
N CYS A 321 -12.68 -9.26 9.22
CA CYS A 321 -11.88 -9.08 10.44
C CYS A 321 -12.31 -7.84 11.22
N VAL A 322 -12.47 -6.71 10.53
CA VAL A 322 -12.91 -5.46 11.15
C VAL A 322 -14.33 -5.58 11.72
N ASN A 323 -15.26 -6.19 10.97
CA ASN A 323 -16.62 -6.42 11.46
C ASN A 323 -16.65 -7.33 12.69
N LYS A 324 -15.82 -8.39 12.72
CA LYS A 324 -15.68 -9.24 13.92
C LYS A 324 -15.23 -8.44 15.16
N LEU A 325 -14.29 -7.50 14.99
CA LEU A 325 -13.89 -6.64 16.11
C LEU A 325 -15.04 -5.77 16.61
N ALA A 326 -15.83 -5.19 15.69
CA ALA A 326 -17.00 -4.41 16.06
C ALA A 326 -18.09 -5.28 16.73
N GLU A 327 -18.27 -6.53 16.29
CA GLU A 327 -19.20 -7.49 16.91
C GLU A 327 -18.74 -7.87 18.34
N LEU A 328 -17.43 -8.01 18.58
CA LEU A 328 -16.87 -8.28 19.91
C LEU A 328 -17.01 -7.09 20.86
N GLU A 329 -16.88 -5.87 20.35
CA GLU A 329 -17.11 -4.64 21.11
C GLU A 329 -18.57 -4.56 21.60
N ASP A 330 -19.54 -4.75 20.71
CA ASP A 330 -20.95 -4.78 21.10
C ASP A 330 -21.26 -5.85 22.15
N ALA A 331 -20.68 -7.05 22.00
CA ALA A 331 -20.90 -8.14 22.95
C ALA A 331 -20.35 -7.78 24.34
N THR A 332 -19.17 -7.15 24.38
CA THR A 332 -18.54 -6.72 25.64
C THR A 332 -19.33 -5.59 26.31
N GLU A 333 -19.84 -4.63 25.52
CA GLU A 333 -20.72 -3.56 26.02
C GLU A 333 -22.05 -4.10 26.54
N ALA A 334 -22.68 -5.04 25.82
CA ALA A 334 -23.91 -5.67 26.24
C ALA A 334 -23.75 -6.50 27.53
N GLU A 335 -22.64 -7.22 27.67
CA GLU A 335 -22.30 -7.94 28.91
C GLU A 335 -22.06 -6.97 30.08
N ALA A 336 -21.36 -5.85 29.84
CA ALA A 336 -21.15 -4.82 30.86
C ALA A 336 -22.47 -4.19 31.31
N ASP A 337 -23.38 -3.90 30.38
CA ASP A 337 -24.70 -3.35 30.68
C ASP A 337 -25.60 -4.37 31.40
N ALA A 338 -25.57 -5.64 31.00
CA ALA A 338 -26.27 -6.71 31.70
C ALA A 338 -25.74 -6.91 33.14
N ASN A 339 -24.43 -6.78 33.34
CA ASN A 339 -23.83 -6.82 34.68
C ASN A 339 -24.24 -5.61 35.52
N ARG A 340 -24.27 -4.39 34.97
CA ARG A 340 -24.77 -3.19 35.68
C ARG A 340 -26.24 -3.30 36.08
N LEU A 341 -27.07 -3.94 35.25
CA LEU A 341 -28.50 -4.13 35.52
C LEU A 341 -28.79 -5.29 36.49
N SER A 342 -27.81 -6.18 36.72
CA SER A 342 -27.93 -7.31 37.66
C SER A 342 -27.26 -7.06 39.01
N GLU A 343 -26.53 -5.95 39.18
CA GLU A 343 -26.11 -5.48 40.50
C GLU A 343 -27.34 -5.07 41.31
N PRO A 344 -27.57 -5.63 42.52
CA PRO A 344 -28.66 -5.17 43.37
C PRO A 344 -28.41 -3.70 43.70
N ALA A 345 -29.44 -2.86 43.50
CA ALA A 345 -29.41 -1.47 43.94
C ALA A 345 -28.94 -1.45 45.40
N GLN A 346 -27.68 -1.07 45.64
CA GLN A 346 -27.21 -0.84 46.98
C GLN A 346 -28.05 0.32 47.50
N GLU A 347 -29.00 0.02 48.39
CA GLU A 347 -29.64 1.02 49.22
C GLU A 347 -28.52 1.86 49.81
N VAL A 348 -28.43 3.11 49.37
CA VAL A 348 -27.57 4.11 49.97
C VAL A 348 -28.15 4.34 51.36
N PHE A 349 -27.70 3.53 52.32
CA PHE A 349 -27.89 3.82 53.73
C PHE A 349 -27.17 5.13 53.98
N ALA A 350 -27.95 6.20 54.08
CA ALA A 350 -27.49 7.52 54.50
C ALA A 350 -26.93 7.39 55.93
N SER A 351 -25.63 7.13 56.03
CA SER A 351 -24.91 7.28 57.29
C SER A 351 -24.78 8.77 57.57
N ASN A 352 -25.69 9.27 58.41
CA ASN A 352 -25.59 10.59 59.03
C ASN A 352 -24.25 10.71 59.76
N THR A 353 -23.25 11.27 59.08
CA THR A 353 -21.99 11.67 59.67
C THR A 353 -21.94 13.20 59.67
N PRO A 354 -21.70 13.88 60.80
CA PRO A 354 -21.73 15.34 60.84
C PRO A 354 -20.61 15.91 59.97
N ALA A 355 -20.95 16.91 59.15
CA ALA A 355 -20.04 17.59 58.25
C ALA A 355 -18.80 18.13 58.98
N GLN A 356 -17.64 17.55 58.70
CA GLN A 356 -16.37 18.22 58.95
C GLN A 356 -16.20 19.34 57.92
N ARG A 357 -15.97 20.55 58.42
CA ARG A 357 -15.71 21.75 57.62
C ARG A 357 -14.46 21.55 56.77
N ILE A 358 -14.64 21.53 55.46
CA ILE A 358 -13.57 21.64 54.46
C ILE A 358 -13.09 23.12 54.48
N PRO A 359 -11.79 23.41 54.62
CA PRO A 359 -11.28 24.77 54.43
C PRO A 359 -11.33 25.14 52.94
N ALA A 360 -11.67 26.39 52.66
CA ALA A 360 -11.81 26.93 51.31
C ALA A 360 -10.54 26.73 50.46
N PRO A 361 -10.68 26.43 49.16
CA PRO A 361 -9.53 26.28 48.26
C PRO A 361 -8.86 27.65 48.06
N HIS A 362 -7.53 27.67 48.20
CA HIS A 362 -6.71 28.80 47.78
C HIS A 362 -6.84 28.97 46.26
N SER A 363 -7.21 30.19 45.86
CA SER A 363 -7.21 30.65 44.47
C SER A 363 -5.77 30.62 43.92
N VAL A 364 -5.51 29.76 42.94
CA VAL A 364 -4.28 29.80 42.14
C VAL A 364 -4.57 30.63 40.90
N THR A 365 -3.91 31.79 40.81
CA THR A 365 -3.90 32.66 39.64
C THR A 365 -3.02 32.06 38.53
N PRO A 366 -3.36 32.25 37.24
CA PRO A 366 -2.57 31.73 36.12
C PRO A 366 -1.42 32.69 35.80
N SER A 367 -0.20 32.30 36.18
CA SER A 367 1.03 32.87 35.65
C SER A 367 2.11 31.82 35.70
N ASP A 368 2.29 31.10 34.59
CA ASP A 368 3.60 30.85 33.97
C ASP A 368 3.42 29.99 32.69
N PRO A 369 4.14 30.32 31.59
CA PRO A 369 3.99 29.62 30.32
C PRO A 369 4.65 28.23 30.36
N ALA A 370 4.09 27.30 29.58
CA ALA A 370 4.61 25.95 29.41
C ALA A 370 6.11 25.95 29.03
N PRO A 371 6.93 25.03 29.56
CA PRO A 371 8.34 24.95 29.20
C PRO A 371 8.48 24.54 27.73
N SER A 372 9.06 25.44 26.95
CA SER A 372 9.57 25.21 25.60
C SER A 372 10.57 24.05 25.64
N MET A 373 10.22 22.91 25.04
CA MET A 373 11.22 21.92 24.65
C MET A 373 12.00 22.48 23.47
N LEU A 374 13.11 23.15 23.78
CA LEU A 374 14.14 23.50 22.82
C LEU A 374 14.73 22.21 22.24
N LEU A 375 14.42 21.95 20.97
CA LEU A 375 15.16 20.98 20.16
C LEU A 375 16.64 21.38 20.14
N PRO A 376 17.60 20.46 20.31
CA PRO A 376 18.99 20.78 20.10
C PRO A 376 19.18 21.23 18.64
N ASN A 377 19.93 22.30 18.47
CA ASN A 377 20.25 22.92 17.19
C ASN A 377 21.13 21.95 16.38
N ILE A 378 20.52 21.14 15.50
CA ILE A 378 21.24 20.28 14.56
C ILE A 378 21.50 21.12 13.30
N PRO A 379 22.76 21.31 12.88
CA PRO A 379 23.07 22.12 11.72
C PRO A 379 22.46 21.52 10.44
N ALA A 380 22.17 22.40 9.47
CA ALA A 380 21.60 22.01 8.18
C ALA A 380 22.52 21.00 7.43
N PRO A 381 21.97 20.15 6.55
CA PRO A 381 22.71 19.05 5.91
C PRO A 381 23.96 19.45 5.10
N SER A 382 24.14 20.74 4.81
CA SER A 382 25.27 21.27 4.06
C SER A 382 26.56 21.42 4.87
N GLU A 383 26.57 21.15 6.19
CA GLU A 383 27.76 21.27 7.05
C GLU A 383 28.33 19.92 7.55
N LEU A 384 27.75 18.78 7.16
CA LEU A 384 28.36 17.46 7.39
C LEU A 384 29.40 17.16 6.28
N ALA A 385 30.47 17.95 6.26
CA ALA A 385 31.62 17.74 5.39
C ALA A 385 32.59 16.70 6.00
N ILE A 386 32.58 15.51 5.39
CA ILE A 386 33.75 14.76 4.85
C ILE A 386 34.91 14.31 5.78
N ASP A 387 35.06 14.74 7.03
CA ASP A 387 36.34 14.50 7.75
C ASP A 387 36.41 13.32 8.75
N ASN A 388 35.47 12.36 8.76
CA ASN A 388 35.53 11.21 9.69
C ASN A 388 35.42 9.81 9.08
N PHE A 389 35.56 9.66 7.76
CA PHE A 389 35.82 8.36 7.13
C PHE A 389 37.32 8.22 6.79
N ALA A 390 38.16 8.16 7.81
CA ALA A 390 39.51 7.65 7.64
C ALA A 390 39.44 6.13 7.44
N ALA A 391 39.87 5.67 6.26
CA ALA A 391 39.80 4.30 5.77
C ALA A 391 40.72 3.29 6.48
N ASP A 392 41.29 3.63 7.64
CA ASP A 392 42.38 2.85 8.26
C ASP A 392 41.94 2.02 9.48
N ASN A 393 40.66 2.05 9.89
CA ASN A 393 40.14 1.24 11.01
C ASN A 393 39.23 0.07 10.60
N LEU A 394 39.19 -0.27 9.32
CA LEU A 394 38.54 -1.49 8.82
C LEU A 394 39.55 -2.33 8.04
N ALA A 395 40.60 -2.78 8.72
CA ALA A 395 41.42 -3.88 8.22
C ALA A 395 40.79 -5.23 8.63
N PRO A 396 40.77 -6.24 7.75
CA PRO A 396 39.97 -7.45 7.92
C PRO A 396 40.84 -8.59 8.44
N ASP A 397 40.85 -8.86 9.74
CA ASP A 397 41.43 -10.09 10.29
C ASP A 397 40.76 -10.39 11.64
N ASN A 398 39.68 -11.18 11.60
CA ASN A 398 39.17 -12.06 12.68
C ASN A 398 37.72 -12.54 12.50
N PHE A 399 37.22 -12.68 11.27
CA PHE A 399 36.08 -13.58 11.03
C PHE A 399 36.60 -14.88 10.44
N ALA A 400 37.23 -15.67 11.30
CA ALA A 400 37.48 -17.08 11.02
C ALA A 400 36.12 -17.79 10.89
N VAL A 401 35.88 -18.28 9.68
CA VAL A 401 34.93 -19.33 9.34
C VAL A 401 35.34 -20.57 10.15
N ASP A 402 34.49 -21.02 11.08
CA ASP A 402 34.32 -22.44 11.42
C ASP A 402 33.22 -22.62 12.48
N ASN A 403 32.26 -23.49 12.13
CA ASN A 403 31.25 -24.20 12.95
C ASN A 403 29.80 -24.04 12.45
N PHE A 404 29.54 -24.52 11.23
CA PHE A 404 28.28 -25.20 10.95
C PHE A 404 28.51 -26.71 11.08
N ALA A 405 28.12 -27.28 12.21
CA ALA A 405 27.88 -28.72 12.30
C ALA A 405 26.48 -29.01 11.71
N PRO A 406 26.32 -29.96 10.78
CA PRO A 406 25.00 -30.41 10.36
C PRO A 406 24.44 -31.41 11.38
N ASP A 407 23.22 -31.14 11.87
CA ASP A 407 22.46 -32.09 12.69
C ASP A 407 22.17 -33.40 11.94
N ASP A 408 22.16 -34.49 12.71
CA ASP A 408 22.00 -35.90 12.35
C ASP A 408 20.89 -36.21 11.31
N PRO A 409 21.12 -37.15 10.37
CA PRO A 409 20.08 -37.64 9.47
C PRO A 409 19.18 -38.69 10.15
N VAL A 410 17.87 -38.52 9.98
CA VAL A 410 16.83 -39.51 10.30
C VAL A 410 17.16 -40.87 9.67
N ARG A 411 17.26 -41.91 10.51
CA ARG A 411 17.39 -43.32 10.11
C ARG A 411 16.18 -43.78 9.28
N VAL A 412 16.43 -44.28 8.08
CA VAL A 412 15.53 -45.19 7.35
C VAL A 412 16.32 -46.49 7.05
N PRO A 413 15.76 -47.69 7.32
CA PRO A 413 16.50 -48.95 7.16
C PRO A 413 16.59 -49.41 5.68
N PRO A 414 17.54 -50.31 5.33
CA PRO A 414 18.02 -50.43 3.96
C PRO A 414 17.35 -51.50 3.09
N GLU A 415 17.40 -51.18 1.79
CA GLU A 415 17.58 -52.03 0.60
C GLU A 415 16.45 -52.91 0.02
N GLY A 416 16.19 -52.64 -1.27
CA GLY A 416 15.41 -53.45 -2.20
C GLY A 416 15.42 -52.86 -3.62
N SER A 417 16.52 -53.12 -4.34
CA SER A 417 16.71 -53.19 -5.82
C SER A 417 15.75 -52.48 -6.80
N GLY A 418 16.32 -51.69 -7.73
CA GLY A 418 15.63 -51.32 -8.98
C GLY A 418 16.36 -50.29 -9.84
N LEU A 419 17.09 -50.76 -10.84
CA LEU A 419 17.73 -49.97 -11.91
C LEU A 419 16.74 -49.03 -12.63
N ARG A 420 17.19 -47.81 -13.02
CA ARG A 420 17.22 -47.35 -14.43
C ARG A 420 17.91 -45.99 -14.62
N ALA A 421 18.57 -45.89 -15.77
CA ALA A 421 19.55 -44.89 -16.16
C ALA A 421 18.97 -43.49 -16.48
N SER A 422 19.79 -42.48 -16.24
CA SER A 422 19.61 -41.07 -16.59
C SER A 422 19.81 -40.83 -18.09
N ARG A 423 18.90 -40.08 -18.72
CA ARG A 423 19.14 -39.33 -19.96
C ARG A 423 18.80 -37.86 -19.69
N GLY A 424 19.78 -37.00 -19.89
CA GLY A 424 19.70 -35.56 -19.67
C GLY A 424 18.80 -34.86 -20.69
N ILE A 425 18.16 -33.78 -20.22
CA ILE A 425 17.34 -32.85 -20.99
C ILE A 425 18.26 -31.73 -21.52
N PRO A 426 18.31 -31.44 -22.84
CA PRO A 426 19.15 -30.37 -23.37
C PRO A 426 18.53 -28.97 -23.18
N ARG A 427 19.40 -27.95 -23.13
CA ARG A 427 19.08 -26.54 -22.85
C ARG A 427 18.47 -25.82 -24.06
N LYS A 428 17.72 -24.77 -23.76
CA LYS A 428 16.72 -24.07 -24.58
C LYS A 428 17.30 -23.03 -25.57
N SER A 429 18.42 -23.32 -26.24
CA SER A 429 19.06 -22.40 -27.20
C SER A 429 18.94 -22.80 -28.68
N ASP A 430 18.35 -23.96 -29.01
CA ASP A 430 18.39 -24.52 -30.36
C ASP A 430 17.01 -24.61 -31.05
N LEU A 431 16.16 -23.59 -30.93
CA LEU A 431 14.89 -23.53 -31.67
C LEU A 431 14.70 -22.14 -32.30
N ILE A 432 15.37 -21.90 -33.41
CA ILE A 432 14.96 -20.92 -34.43
C ILE A 432 14.54 -21.75 -35.65
N LEU A 433 13.24 -21.85 -35.90
CA LEU A 433 12.69 -22.38 -37.15
C LEU A 433 12.15 -21.22 -37.97
N THR A 434 12.69 -21.05 -39.17
CA THR A 434 12.20 -20.14 -40.21
C THR A 434 10.95 -20.72 -40.89
N PRO A 435 10.02 -19.89 -41.39
CA PRO A 435 8.79 -20.38 -42.01
C PRO A 435 9.04 -20.74 -43.48
N ALA A 436 9.21 -22.03 -43.75
CA ALA A 436 8.96 -22.63 -45.05
C ALA A 436 8.46 -24.06 -44.82
N GLU A 437 7.55 -24.53 -45.68
CA GLU A 437 6.94 -25.87 -45.70
C GLU A 437 5.63 -26.04 -44.90
N VAL A 438 4.63 -25.24 -45.29
CA VAL A 438 3.24 -25.70 -45.30
C VAL A 438 3.05 -26.51 -46.59
N GLU A 439 2.97 -27.84 -46.49
CA GLU A 439 2.19 -28.75 -47.33
C GLU A 439 2.64 -30.20 -47.11
N ARG A 440 1.81 -31.01 -46.44
CA ARG A 440 1.30 -32.31 -46.92
C ARG A 440 0.72 -33.16 -45.78
N ASP A 441 -0.40 -33.76 -46.12
CA ASP A 441 -1.05 -34.94 -45.52
C ASP A 441 -1.71 -34.71 -44.14
N GLY A 442 -3.03 -34.73 -43.97
CA GLY A 442 -4.07 -35.39 -44.77
C GLY A 442 -4.23 -36.86 -44.36
N LYS A 443 -4.81 -37.11 -43.18
CA LYS A 443 -5.72 -38.23 -42.87
C LYS A 443 -6.35 -38.07 -41.49
#